data_AF-F2NC21-F1
#
_entry.id   AF-F2NC21-F1
#
_cell.length_a   1.000
_cell.length_b   1.000
_cell.length_c   1.000
_cell.angle_alpha   90.00
_cell.angle_beta   90.00
_cell.angle_gamma   90.00
#
_symmetry.space_group_name_H-M   'P 1'
#
loop_
_entity.id
_entity.type
_entity.pdbx_description
1 polymer ?
#
loop_
_entity_poly.entity_id
_entity_poly.type
_entity_poly.pdbx_seq_one_letter_code
_entity_poly.pdbx_strand_id
1 'polypeptide(L)'
;MDLNGIQISHFIPGRVRLKSLLIKGNLSLAQKIMELFSAIPGIREVEANHLTGSLLVVYDAKQLRTPDSTHQLEEALKFLAPNLDHDRVAWLLQRL
;
A
#
# COMPACT_ATOMS: atom_id res chain seq x y z
N MET A 1 -6.84 -11.23 2.48
CA MET A 1 -7.07 -10.74 3.87
C MET A 1 -7.59 -9.32 3.79
N ASP A 2 -8.68 -8.99 4.48
CA ASP A 2 -9.21 -7.61 4.57
C ASP A 2 -8.57 -6.88 5.77
N LEU A 3 -8.25 -5.60 5.63
CA LEU A 3 -7.62 -4.74 6.63
C LEU A 3 -8.53 -3.58 7.07
N ASN A 4 -9.83 -3.64 6.76
CA ASN A 4 -10.80 -2.54 6.89
C ASN A 4 -10.48 -1.37 5.94
N GLY A 5 -10.86 -1.53 4.67
CA GLY A 5 -10.73 -0.52 3.63
C GLY A 5 -9.71 -0.86 2.53
N ILE A 6 -8.83 -1.83 2.81
CA ILE A 6 -7.91 -2.43 1.83
C ILE A 6 -7.89 -3.94 2.00
N GLN A 7 -7.95 -4.68 0.89
CA GLN A 7 -7.78 -6.12 0.85
C GLN A 7 -6.45 -6.50 0.19
N ILE A 8 -5.66 -7.34 0.85
CA ILE A 8 -4.48 -7.97 0.23
C ILE A 8 -4.99 -9.10 -0.67
N SER A 9 -4.84 -8.89 -1.98
CA SER A 9 -5.26 -9.83 -3.02
C SER A 9 -4.18 -10.80 -3.43
N HIS A 10 -2.91 -10.38 -3.37
CA HIS A 10 -1.76 -11.23 -3.66
C HIS A 10 -0.54 -10.71 -2.91
N PHE A 11 0.26 -11.61 -2.36
CA PHE A 11 1.48 -11.28 -1.64
C PHE A 11 2.60 -12.23 -2.06
N ILE A 12 3.69 -11.66 -2.56
CA ILE A 12 4.96 -12.32 -2.85
C ILE A 12 6.04 -11.43 -2.21
N PRO A 13 7.11 -11.98 -1.61
CA PRO A 13 8.21 -11.15 -1.12
C PRO A 13 8.74 -10.20 -2.22
N GLY A 14 8.78 -8.90 -1.90
CA GLY A 14 9.13 -7.84 -2.85
C GLY A 14 7.97 -7.35 -3.74
N ARG A 15 6.76 -7.91 -3.63
CA ARG A 15 5.59 -7.52 -4.42
C ARG A 15 4.26 -7.78 -3.69
N VAL A 16 3.49 -6.72 -3.45
CA VAL A 16 2.13 -6.85 -2.90
C VAL A 16 1.10 -6.23 -3.84
N ARG A 17 -0.07 -6.86 -3.96
CA ARG A 17 -1.22 -6.28 -4.64
C ARG A 17 -2.38 -6.09 -3.66
N LEU A 18 -2.77 -4.83 -3.52
CA LEU A 18 -3.84 -4.36 -2.68
C LEU A 18 -5.09 -4.07 -3.54
N LYS A 19 -6.26 -4.19 -2.91
CA LYS A 19 -7.56 -3.83 -3.47
C LYS A 19 -8.21 -2.82 -2.55
N SER A 20 -8.62 -1.67 -3.07
CA SER A 20 -9.32 -0.63 -2.32
C SER A 20 -10.54 -0.17 -3.10
N LEU A 21 -11.68 -0.13 -2.41
CA LEU A 21 -12.90 0.44 -2.97
C LEU A 21 -12.80 1.96 -3.12
N LEU A 22 -11.95 2.64 -2.33
CA LEU A 22 -11.75 4.08 -2.43
C LEU A 22 -11.03 4.47 -3.74
N ILE A 23 -10.08 3.64 -4.20
CA ILE A 23 -9.42 3.83 -5.50
C ILE A 23 -10.39 3.57 -6.66
N LYS A 24 -11.37 2.68 -6.47
CA LYS A 24 -12.28 2.27 -7.55
C LYS A 24 -13.17 3.44 -7.99
N GLY A 25 -13.10 3.80 -9.26
CA GLY A 25 -13.81 4.94 -9.84
C GLY A 25 -13.21 6.30 -9.52
N ASN A 26 -12.06 6.37 -8.83
CA ASN A 26 -11.45 7.62 -8.40
C ASN A 26 -10.03 7.78 -8.96
N LEU A 27 -9.93 8.35 -10.16
CA LEU A 27 -8.64 8.58 -10.84
C LEU A 27 -7.71 9.53 -10.05
N SER A 28 -8.26 10.59 -9.47
CA SER A 28 -7.49 11.58 -8.71
C SER A 28 -6.85 10.94 -7.47
N LEU A 29 -7.62 10.15 -6.71
CA LEU A 29 -7.07 9.40 -5.58
C LEU A 29 -6.03 8.37 -6.06
N ALA A 30 -6.28 7.67 -7.16
CA ALA A 30 -5.32 6.71 -7.70
C ALA A 30 -3.97 7.37 -8.03
N GLN A 31 -3.99 8.54 -8.67
CA GLN A 31 -2.78 9.33 -8.94
C GLN A 31 -2.09 9.76 -7.64
N LYS A 32 -2.86 10.28 -6.67
CA LYS A 32 -2.30 10.69 -5.38
C LYS A 32 -1.63 9.55 -4.63
N ILE A 33 -2.25 8.37 -4.65
CA ILE A 33 -1.69 7.16 -4.03
C ILE A 33 -0.41 6.73 -4.73
N MET A 34 -0.35 6.78 -6.07
CA MET A 34 0.88 6.49 -6.78
C MET A 34 2.00 7.46 -6.40
N GLU A 35 1.72 8.76 -6.29
CA GLU A 35 2.71 9.75 -5.84
C GLU A 35 3.21 9.46 -4.42
N LEU A 36 2.30 9.25 -3.46
CA LEU A 36 2.63 9.00 -2.06
C LEU A 36 3.48 7.75 -1.90
N PHE A 37 3.09 6.64 -2.53
CA PHE A 37 3.83 5.38 -2.43
C PHE A 37 5.17 5.45 -3.18
N SER A 38 5.24 6.11 -4.33
CA SER A 38 6.51 6.24 -5.10
C SER A 38 7.58 7.03 -4.35
N ALA A 39 7.19 7.89 -3.40
CA ALA A 39 8.12 8.69 -2.61
C ALA A 39 8.79 7.89 -1.47
N ILE A 40 8.28 6.69 -1.14
CA ILE A 40 8.76 5.92 0.01
C ILE A 40 10.07 5.20 -0.35
N PRO A 41 11.18 5.40 0.39
CA PRO A 41 12.41 4.68 0.13
C PRO A 41 12.20 3.17 0.24
N GLY A 42 12.69 2.43 -0.75
CA GLY A 42 12.48 0.99 -0.86
C GLY A 42 11.26 0.59 -1.71
N ILE A 43 10.33 1.49 -2.04
CA ILE A 43 9.36 1.23 -3.10
C ILE A 43 10.03 1.45 -4.45
N ARG A 44 9.94 0.44 -5.33
CA ARG A 44 10.59 0.44 -6.65
C ARG A 44 9.61 0.75 -7.78
N GLU A 45 8.36 0.31 -7.61
CA GLU A 45 7.32 0.48 -8.61
C GLU A 45 5.96 0.53 -7.92
N VAL A 46 5.08 1.40 -8.42
CA VAL A 46 3.69 1.43 -8.00
C VAL A 46 2.77 1.63 -9.19
N GLU A 47 1.69 0.87 -9.23
CA GLU A 47 0.66 1.03 -10.26
C GLU A 47 -0.73 0.98 -9.62
N ALA A 48 -1.51 2.05 -9.80
CA ALA A 48 -2.90 2.10 -9.39
C ALA A 48 -3.84 1.98 -10.60
N ASN A 49 -4.77 1.04 -10.54
CA ASN A 49 -5.84 0.89 -11.52
C ASN A 49 -7.16 1.32 -10.90
N HIS A 50 -7.57 2.56 -11.19
CA HIS A 50 -8.81 3.14 -10.70
C HIS A 50 -10.07 2.44 -11.23
N LEU A 51 -10.04 1.78 -12.40
CA LEU A 51 -11.21 1.06 -12.92
C LEU A 51 -11.55 -0.17 -12.05
N THR A 52 -10.53 -0.82 -11.51
CA THR A 52 -10.65 -2.08 -10.76
C THR A 52 -10.37 -1.97 -9.27
N GLY A 53 -9.96 -0.78 -8.80
CA GLY A 53 -9.55 -0.52 -7.42
C GLY A 53 -8.24 -1.22 -7.03
N SER A 54 -7.39 -1.59 -7.99
CA SER A 54 -6.15 -2.35 -7.71
C SER A 54 -4.98 -1.41 -7.46
N LEU A 55 -4.10 -1.77 -6.54
CA LEU A 55 -2.81 -1.13 -6.33
C LEU A 55 -1.72 -2.21 -6.29
N LEU A 56 -0.79 -2.17 -7.23
CA LEU A 56 0.42 -2.99 -7.23
C LEU A 56 1.56 -2.18 -6.61
N VAL A 57 2.30 -2.79 -5.70
CA VAL A 57 3.51 -2.22 -5.10
C VAL A 57 4.64 -3.24 -5.22
N VAL A 58 5.74 -2.85 -5.87
CA VAL A 58 6.99 -3.60 -5.91
C VAL A 58 8.00 -2.89 -5.02
N TYR A 59 8.69 -3.65 -4.17
CA TYR A 59 9.54 -3.08 -3.14
C TYR A 59 10.80 -3.90 -2.86
N ASP A 60 11.80 -3.25 -2.28
CA ASP A 60 12.97 -3.85 -1.66
C ASP A 60 12.71 -4.04 -0.17
N ALA A 61 12.57 -5.28 0.28
CA ALA A 61 12.27 -5.60 1.68
C ALA A 61 13.31 -5.05 2.67
N LYS A 62 14.60 -4.97 2.28
CA LYS A 62 15.64 -4.48 3.18
C LYS A 62 15.54 -2.98 3.40
N GLN A 63 15.29 -2.22 2.33
CA GLN A 63 15.13 -0.77 2.42
C GLN A 63 13.78 -0.38 3.04
N LEU A 64 12.72 -1.11 2.71
CA LEU A 64 11.38 -0.81 3.22
C LEU A 64 11.26 -1.00 4.74
N ARG A 65 12.09 -1.88 5.32
CA ARG A 65 12.16 -2.13 6.78
C ARG A 65 12.97 -1.10 7.57
N THR A 66 13.50 -0.07 6.93
CA THR A 66 14.09 1.04 7.69
C THR A 66 13.00 1.79 8.46
N PRO A 67 13.30 2.40 9.62
CA PRO A 67 12.30 3.12 10.42
C PRO A 67 11.57 4.22 9.65
N ASP A 68 12.30 4.98 8.83
CA ASP A 68 11.73 6.06 8.01
C ASP A 68 10.76 5.54 6.94
N SER A 69 11.19 4.55 6.15
CA SER A 69 10.34 3.90 5.15
C SER A 69 9.10 3.25 5.76
N THR A 70 9.26 2.59 6.92
CA THR A 70 8.14 1.92 7.62
C THR A 70 7.12 2.95 8.09
N HIS A 71 7.58 4.07 8.65
CA HIS A 71 6.71 5.17 9.08
C HIS A 71 5.96 5.79 7.90
N GLN A 72 6.65 6.10 6.80
CA GLN A 72 6.02 6.67 5.60
C GLN A 72 5.00 5.71 4.96
N LEU A 73 5.32 4.41 4.95
CA LEU A 73 4.39 3.38 4.47
C LEU A 73 3.15 3.27 5.35
N GLU A 74 3.31 3.35 6.66
CA GLU A 74 2.18 3.36 7.59
C GLU A 74 1.24 4.55 7.32
N GLU A 75 1.80 5.76 7.17
CA GLU A 75 1.03 6.97 6.87
C GLU A 75 0.31 6.88 5.50
N ALA A 76 0.99 6.35 4.49
CA ALA A 76 0.38 6.15 3.18
C ALA A 76 -0.77 5.11 3.22
N LEU A 77 -0.63 4.05 4.02
CA LEU A 77 -1.68 3.07 4.24
C LEU A 77 -2.88 3.65 5.00
N LYS A 78 -2.64 4.47 6.04
CA LYS A 78 -3.72 5.19 6.76
C LYS A 78 -4.45 6.16 5.86
N PHE A 79 -3.74 6.86 4.97
CA PHE A 79 -4.37 7.74 3.99
C PHE A 79 -5.30 6.95 3.03
N LEU A 80 -4.86 5.78 2.58
CA LEU A 80 -5.65 4.90 1.69
C LEU A 80 -6.79 4.16 2.42
N ALA A 81 -6.65 3.91 3.71
CA ALA A 81 -7.66 3.30 4.57
C ALA A 81 -7.67 4.01 5.92
N PRO A 82 -8.52 5.04 6.09
CA PRO A 82 -8.58 5.77 7.35
C PRO A 82 -9.04 4.93 8.55
N ASN A 83 -9.78 3.84 8.28
CA ASN A 83 -10.32 2.92 9.30
C ASN A 83 -9.48 1.64 9.44
N LEU A 84 -8.21 1.72 9.06
CA LEU A 84 -7.30 0.58 9.01
C LEU A 84 -7.09 -0.03 10.40
N ASP A 85 -7.19 -1.36 10.47
CA ASP A 85 -6.98 -2.13 11.70
C ASP A 85 -5.48 -2.18 12.05
N HIS A 86 -5.07 -1.45 13.10
CA HIS A 86 -3.67 -1.30 13.52
C HIS A 86 -2.93 -2.63 13.72
N ASP A 87 -3.58 -3.65 14.29
CA ASP A 87 -2.93 -4.95 14.53
C ASP A 87 -2.65 -5.68 13.21
N ARG A 88 -3.54 -5.51 12.24
CA ARG A 88 -3.36 -6.09 10.90
C ARG A 88 -2.35 -5.33 10.05
N VAL A 89 -2.13 -4.04 10.31
CA VAL A 89 -1.04 -3.26 9.69
C VAL A 89 0.30 -3.77 10.18
N ALA A 90 0.47 -3.90 11.50
CA ALA A 90 1.71 -4.44 12.06
C ALA A 90 2.02 -5.82 11.48
N TRP A 91 1.00 -6.68 11.33
CA TRP A 91 1.11 -7.98 10.66
C TRP A 91 1.60 -7.89 9.20
N LEU A 92 1.13 -6.89 8.44
CA LEU A 92 1.51 -6.67 7.05
C LEU A 92 2.94 -6.14 6.96
N LEU A 93 3.28 -5.13 7.77
CA LEU A 93 4.62 -4.54 7.80
C LEU A 93 5.70 -5.56 8.17
N GLN A 94 5.39 -6.53 9.03
CA GLN A 94 6.31 -7.64 9.35
C GLN A 94 6.56 -8.60 8.18
N ARG A 95 5.65 -8.65 7.20
CA ARG A 95 5.72 -9.57 6.05
C ARG A 95 6.36 -8.91 4.83
N LEU A 96 6.18 -7.61 4.66
CA LEU A 96 6.92 -6.80 3.69
C LEU A 96 8.43 -6.81 4.01
#